data_AF-A0A1A8WXH8-F1
#
_entry.id   AF-A0A1A8WXH8-F1
#
_cell.length_a   1.000
_cell.length_b   1.000
_cell.length_c   1.000
_cell.angle_alpha   90.00
_cell.angle_beta   90.00
_cell.angle_gamma   90.00
#
_symmetry.space_group_name_H-M   'P 1'
#
loop_
_entity.id
_entity.type
_entity.pdbx_description
1 polymer ?
#
loop_
_entity_poly.entity_id
_entity_poly.type
_entity_poly.pdbx_seq_one_letter_code
_entity_poly.pdbx_strand_id
1 'polypeptide(L)'
;MKKLINIFLPYYNHNNILTPNLTFKKKVAFLFFYLDRYIYSPLLHTLLIGKDVEEKNQLKKYITQRVARKLGISVCTESRDSSGYISHKENNAFHGVDTNGRYDGDTCKSYADGKEEITALWPERISYVTPLEVKKKWENEKFNVIYIGHMSILIQTKKFNILIDPVLCNRIGLFSTFGVRRVIKAGITFENLPSIDFILLSNNRFDTMDISTLKKIIFRDNSIIIGGMNIRRYLLKRNFPVVYPLNWFNNLKFENLSFYYLPTLTNSHRYLFDKNVYLPGSFLIYDTFTKSSIFYSGHSAYSNHFLQIKHYVNAIIKNEKIDLSIFPIGIYKPRHIYRNFHMSPKEALRSHFDLNSKASIGVGADVFCLGGEKYKEATTELEDALDFHQNEKKKKINFFTLQPGQSITF
;
A
#
# COMPACT_ATOMS: atom_id res chain seq x y z
N MET A 1 -18.76 -28.45 -3.87
CA MET A 1 -17.82 -27.39 -3.44
C MET A 1 -17.83 -26.12 -4.31
N LYS A 2 -17.56 -26.18 -5.64
CA LYS A 2 -17.61 -24.97 -6.52
C LYS A 2 -18.96 -24.24 -6.51
N LYS A 3 -20.09 -24.97 -6.48
CA LYS A 3 -21.45 -24.38 -6.38
C LYS A 3 -21.75 -23.76 -5.01
N LEU A 4 -21.34 -24.38 -3.89
CA LEU A 4 -21.49 -23.76 -2.57
C LEU A 4 -20.71 -22.45 -2.46
N ILE A 5 -19.46 -22.41 -2.95
CA ILE A 5 -18.63 -21.18 -2.90
C ILE A 5 -19.25 -20.03 -3.72
N ASN A 6 -19.94 -20.34 -4.82
CA ASN A 6 -20.62 -19.33 -5.64
C ASN A 6 -21.97 -18.87 -5.06
N ILE A 7 -22.59 -19.64 -4.16
CA ILE A 7 -23.86 -19.29 -3.50
C ILE A 7 -23.62 -18.34 -2.29
N PHE A 8 -22.44 -18.36 -1.67
CA PHE A 8 -22.11 -17.52 -0.49
C PHE A 8 -21.43 -16.17 -0.81
N LEU A 9 -21.40 -15.75 -2.07
CA LEU A 9 -20.86 -14.44 -2.52
C LEU A 9 -21.95 -13.66 -3.27
N PRO A 10 -22.85 -12.94 -2.59
CA PRO A 10 -23.86 -12.15 -3.28
C PRO A 10 -23.17 -10.99 -4.02
N TYR A 11 -23.16 -11.08 -5.34
CA TYR A 11 -22.56 -10.11 -6.25
C TYR A 11 -23.35 -8.79 -6.22
N TYR A 12 -22.74 -7.75 -5.65
CA TYR A 12 -22.73 -6.44 -6.31
C TYR A 12 -21.33 -6.28 -6.91
N ASN A 13 -21.16 -6.79 -8.14
CA ASN A 13 -19.96 -6.50 -8.91
C ASN A 13 -20.05 -5.05 -9.39
N HIS A 14 -19.32 -4.14 -8.76
CA HIS A 14 -18.63 -3.20 -9.63
C HIS A 14 -17.66 -4.04 -10.45
N ASN A 15 -17.86 -4.07 -11.77
CA ASN A 15 -16.86 -4.63 -12.68
C ASN A 15 -15.62 -3.75 -12.57
N ASN A 16 -14.79 -4.00 -11.55
CA ASN A 16 -13.45 -3.46 -11.46
C ASN A 16 -12.63 -4.22 -12.51
N ILE A 17 -12.78 -3.81 -13.78
CA ILE A 17 -12.11 -4.39 -14.96
C ILE A 17 -10.59 -4.36 -14.79
N LEU A 18 -10.08 -3.47 -13.93
CA LEU A 18 -8.66 -3.35 -13.66
C LEU A 18 -8.13 -4.53 -12.85
N THR A 19 -8.92 -5.14 -11.96
CA THR A 19 -8.42 -6.18 -11.06
C THR A 19 -8.68 -7.59 -11.61
N PRO A 20 -7.65 -8.33 -12.07
CA PRO A 20 -7.85 -9.64 -12.67
C PRO A 20 -8.36 -10.66 -11.66
N ASN A 21 -9.28 -11.52 -12.10
CA ASN A 21 -9.72 -12.67 -11.32
C ASN A 21 -8.54 -13.65 -11.12
N LEU A 22 -8.14 -13.86 -9.86
CA LEU A 22 -7.09 -14.83 -9.53
C LEU A 22 -7.50 -16.27 -9.88
N THR A 23 -6.53 -17.08 -10.31
CA THR A 23 -6.71 -18.52 -10.48
C THR A 23 -6.99 -19.22 -9.15
N PHE A 24 -7.62 -20.39 -9.17
CA PHE A 24 -7.95 -21.15 -7.94
C PHE A 24 -6.69 -21.44 -7.09
N LYS A 25 -5.59 -21.85 -7.72
CA LYS A 25 -4.29 -22.06 -7.04
C LYS A 25 -3.81 -20.80 -6.31
N LYS A 26 -3.90 -19.63 -6.95
CA LYS A 26 -3.53 -18.34 -6.33
C LYS A 26 -4.46 -17.93 -5.20
N LYS A 27 -5.77 -18.21 -5.31
CA LYS A 27 -6.73 -17.96 -4.22
C LYS A 27 -6.40 -18.78 -2.98
N VAL A 28 -6.06 -20.07 -3.15
CA VAL A 28 -5.65 -20.95 -2.05
C VAL A 28 -4.34 -20.46 -1.40
N ALA A 29 -3.33 -20.12 -2.20
CA ALA A 29 -2.07 -19.55 -1.69
C ALA A 29 -2.29 -18.24 -0.91
N PHE A 30 -3.13 -17.34 -1.44
CA PHE A 30 -3.49 -16.09 -0.77
C PHE A 30 -4.21 -16.35 0.57
N LEU A 31 -5.13 -17.32 0.62
CA LEU A 31 -5.83 -17.69 1.86
C LEU A 31 -4.86 -18.21 2.93
N PHE A 32 -3.95 -19.12 2.58
CA PHE A 32 -2.94 -19.61 3.52
C PHE A 32 -2.02 -18.50 4.04
N PHE A 33 -1.58 -17.62 3.14
CA PHE A 33 -0.77 -16.46 3.55
C PHE A 33 -1.53 -15.53 4.51
N TYR A 34 -2.82 -15.29 4.23
CA TYR A 34 -3.66 -14.46 5.08
C TYR A 34 -3.91 -15.09 6.46
N LEU A 35 -4.23 -16.39 6.50
CA LEU A 35 -4.38 -17.15 7.74
C LEU A 35 -3.07 -17.16 8.55
N ASP A 36 -1.94 -17.30 7.87
CA ASP A 36 -0.62 -17.22 8.50
C ASP A 36 -0.41 -15.87 9.20
N ARG A 37 -0.67 -14.76 8.51
CA ARG A 37 -0.42 -13.41 9.05
C ARG A 37 -1.40 -12.98 10.13
N TYR A 38 -2.69 -13.25 9.96
CA TYR A 38 -3.72 -12.71 10.84
C TYR A 38 -4.12 -13.64 11.99
N ILE A 39 -3.85 -14.94 11.88
CA ILE A 39 -4.29 -15.94 12.88
C ILE A 39 -3.10 -16.71 13.44
N TYR A 40 -2.37 -17.43 12.59
CA TYR A 40 -1.34 -18.37 13.05
C TYR A 40 -0.12 -17.66 13.65
N SER A 41 0.42 -16.63 12.99
CA SER A 41 1.58 -15.87 13.48
C SER A 41 1.31 -15.17 14.82
N PRO A 42 0.16 -14.50 15.02
CA PRO A 42 -0.20 -13.97 16.33
C PRO A 42 -0.31 -15.04 17.43
N LEU A 43 -0.90 -16.21 17.13
CA LEU A 43 -0.98 -17.33 18.07
C LEU A 43 0.41 -17.86 18.44
N LEU A 44 1.25 -18.09 17.43
CA LEU A 44 2.62 -18.59 17.61
C LEU A 44 3.47 -17.59 18.41
N HIS A 45 3.32 -16.28 18.17
CA HIS A 45 3.99 -15.25 18.97
C HIS A 45 3.61 -15.31 20.45
N THR A 46 2.36 -15.67 20.76
CA THR A 46 1.89 -15.82 22.14
C THR A 46 2.49 -17.06 22.80
N LEU A 47 2.73 -18.13 22.04
CA LEU A 47 3.34 -19.37 22.51
C LEU A 47 4.87 -19.31 22.62
N LEU A 48 5.53 -18.40 21.88
CA LEU A 48 6.99 -18.29 21.80
C LEU A 48 7.53 -17.02 22.49
N ILE A 49 6.86 -16.57 23.55
CA ILE A 49 7.33 -15.44 24.37
C ILE A 49 8.72 -15.79 24.93
N GLY A 50 9.69 -14.90 24.77
CA GLY A 50 11.08 -15.08 25.24
C GLY A 50 12.11 -15.57 24.20
N LYS A 51 11.68 -16.06 23.03
CA LYS A 51 12.59 -16.43 21.93
C LYS A 51 12.96 -15.24 21.04
N ASP A 52 14.14 -15.28 20.42
CA ASP A 52 14.52 -14.24 19.45
C ASP A 52 13.74 -14.37 18.12
N VAL A 53 13.91 -13.38 17.22
CA VAL A 53 13.19 -13.33 15.93
C VAL A 53 13.64 -14.45 14.98
N GLU A 54 14.90 -14.87 15.02
CA GLU A 54 15.44 -15.91 14.14
C GLU A 54 14.92 -17.29 14.54
N GLU A 55 14.95 -17.62 15.83
CA GLU A 55 14.41 -18.84 16.41
C GLU A 55 12.90 -18.99 16.13
N LYS A 56 12.14 -17.90 16.32
CA LYS A 56 10.69 -17.87 16.00
C LYS A 56 10.45 -18.19 14.53
N ASN A 57 11.27 -17.65 13.63
CA ASN A 57 11.13 -17.87 12.19
C ASN A 57 11.57 -19.28 11.76
N GLN A 58 12.61 -19.86 12.36
CA GLN A 58 12.98 -21.26 12.12
C GLN A 58 11.84 -22.21 12.54
N LEU A 59 11.27 -22.00 13.72
CA LEU A 59 10.15 -22.82 14.20
C LEU A 59 8.90 -22.64 13.34
N LYS A 60 8.62 -21.40 12.93
CA LYS A 60 7.53 -21.09 12.00
C LYS A 60 7.72 -21.80 10.65
N LYS A 61 8.94 -21.77 10.08
CA LYS A 61 9.29 -22.46 8.83
C LYS A 61 9.06 -23.97 8.97
N TYR A 62 9.51 -24.57 10.08
CA TYR A 62 9.28 -25.99 10.38
C TYR A 62 7.79 -26.36 10.47
N ILE A 63 6.99 -25.60 11.23
CA ILE A 63 5.56 -25.91 11.40
C ILE A 63 4.79 -25.69 10.09
N THR A 64 5.08 -24.61 9.37
CA THR A 64 4.46 -24.31 8.07
C THR A 64 4.73 -25.44 7.08
N GLN A 65 5.97 -25.94 7.01
CA GLN A 65 6.32 -27.09 6.17
C GLN A 65 5.60 -28.37 6.59
N ARG A 66 5.44 -28.61 7.90
CA ARG A 66 4.74 -29.78 8.42
C ARG A 66 3.24 -29.74 8.07
N VAL A 67 2.61 -28.57 8.19
CA VAL A 67 1.21 -28.35 7.80
C VAL A 67 1.03 -28.47 6.28
N ALA A 68 1.91 -27.85 5.49
CA ALA A 68 1.85 -27.93 4.04
C ALA A 68 2.01 -29.37 3.53
N ARG A 69 2.95 -30.15 4.10
CA ARG A 69 3.10 -31.59 3.82
C ARG A 69 1.83 -32.38 4.13
N LYS A 70 1.19 -32.14 5.29
CA LYS A 70 -0.10 -32.79 5.65
C LYS A 70 -1.23 -32.43 4.68
N LEU A 71 -1.20 -31.24 4.08
CA LEU A 71 -2.22 -30.77 3.14
C LEU A 71 -1.88 -31.07 1.67
N GLY A 72 -0.80 -31.81 1.38
CA GLY A 72 -0.38 -32.12 0.02
C GLY A 72 0.12 -30.91 -0.79
N ILE A 73 0.54 -29.84 -0.10
CA ILE A 73 1.06 -28.61 -0.72
C ILE A 73 2.59 -28.69 -0.76
N SER A 74 3.17 -28.67 -1.96
CA SER A 74 4.63 -28.67 -2.14
C SER A 74 5.24 -27.36 -1.64
N VAL A 75 6.02 -27.42 -0.57
CA VAL A 75 6.89 -26.31 -0.11
C VAL A 75 8.32 -26.76 -0.36
N CYS A 76 8.95 -26.26 -1.43
CA CYS A 76 10.34 -26.59 -1.75
C CYS A 76 11.30 -25.89 -0.77
N THR A 77 12.29 -26.63 -0.30
CA THR A 77 13.41 -26.12 0.51
C THR A 77 14.68 -26.06 -0.34
N GLU A 78 15.51 -25.05 -0.13
CA GLU A 78 16.92 -25.13 -0.51
C GLU A 78 17.61 -26.20 0.35
N SER A 79 18.18 -27.21 -0.30
CA SER A 79 19.28 -27.98 0.28
C SER A 79 20.56 -27.17 0.07
N ARG A 80 21.25 -26.83 1.16
CA ARG A 80 22.66 -26.49 1.09
C ARG A 80 23.42 -27.80 0.95
N ASP A 81 23.74 -28.20 -0.27
CA ASP A 81 24.78 -29.21 -0.46
C ASP A 81 26.13 -28.50 -0.43
N SER A 82 26.87 -28.83 0.62
CA SER A 82 28.27 -28.49 0.83
C SER A 82 29.14 -29.24 -0.18
N SER A 83 29.37 -28.65 -1.34
CA SER A 83 30.54 -28.94 -2.18
C SER A 83 30.73 -27.81 -3.17
N GLY A 84 31.71 -26.94 -2.90
CA GLY A 84 32.07 -25.85 -3.81
C GLY A 84 32.63 -26.37 -5.12
N TYR A 85 32.28 -25.72 -6.22
CA TYR A 85 33.14 -25.42 -7.38
C TYR A 85 32.37 -24.47 -8.31
N ILE A 86 32.89 -23.26 -8.50
CA ILE A 86 32.46 -22.34 -9.55
C ILE A 86 33.37 -22.61 -10.75
N SER A 87 32.82 -23.02 -11.89
CA SER A 87 33.52 -22.96 -13.17
C SER A 87 32.88 -21.90 -14.06
N HIS A 88 33.58 -20.77 -14.23
CA HIS A 88 33.33 -19.84 -15.33
C HIS A 88 33.80 -20.47 -16.65
N LYS A 89 32.97 -20.38 -17.69
CA LYS A 89 33.43 -20.40 -19.08
C LYS A 89 32.61 -19.40 -19.88
N GLU A 90 33.25 -18.29 -20.21
CA GLU A 90 32.87 -17.39 -21.29
C GLU A 90 33.07 -18.09 -22.63
N ASN A 91 32.23 -17.76 -23.62
CA ASN A 91 32.68 -17.64 -25.00
C ASN A 91 31.78 -16.68 -25.77
N ASN A 92 32.45 -15.69 -26.38
CA ASN A 92 31.94 -14.68 -27.29
C ASN A 92 31.51 -15.28 -28.65
N ALA A 93 30.50 -14.69 -29.28
CA ALA A 93 30.54 -14.35 -30.72
C ALA A 93 29.37 -13.43 -31.11
N PHE A 94 29.72 -12.26 -31.62
CA PHE A 94 28.87 -11.31 -32.35
C PHE A 94 28.82 -11.70 -33.83
N HIS A 95 27.65 -11.65 -34.48
CA HIS A 95 27.48 -11.17 -35.87
C HIS A 95 26.00 -11.08 -36.26
N GLY A 96 25.64 -10.03 -37.01
CA GLY A 96 24.45 -10.00 -37.87
C GLY A 96 23.42 -8.93 -37.53
N VAL A 97 23.60 -7.73 -38.09
CA VAL A 97 22.51 -6.77 -38.29
C VAL A 97 21.64 -7.28 -39.43
N ASP A 98 20.33 -7.35 -39.21
CA ASP A 98 19.37 -7.31 -40.33
C ASP A 98 18.15 -6.45 -39.97
N THR A 99 17.89 -5.54 -40.89
CA THR A 99 16.83 -4.53 -40.91
C THR A 99 15.51 -5.19 -41.27
N ASN A 100 14.52 -5.17 -40.38
CA ASN A 100 13.10 -5.08 -40.73
C ASN A 100 12.26 -4.82 -39.47
N GLY A 101 11.38 -3.82 -39.55
CA GLY A 101 10.53 -3.37 -38.47
C GLY A 101 9.57 -4.45 -37.96
N ARG A 102 10.00 -5.15 -36.91
CA ARG A 102 9.17 -5.82 -35.91
C ARG A 102 9.88 -5.59 -34.58
N TYR A 103 9.20 -4.97 -33.61
CA TYR A 103 9.65 -5.00 -32.21
C TYR A 103 9.49 -6.45 -31.74
N ASP A 104 10.51 -7.26 -32.03
CA ASP A 104 10.62 -8.63 -31.58
C ASP A 104 11.09 -8.68 -30.13
N GLY A 105 10.63 -9.72 -29.45
CA GLY A 105 10.53 -9.82 -28.01
C GLY A 105 11.79 -9.45 -27.24
N ASP A 106 11.62 -8.53 -26.28
CA ASP A 106 12.34 -8.61 -25.03
C ASP A 106 12.17 -10.03 -24.51
N THR A 107 13.25 -10.79 -24.65
CA THR A 107 13.42 -12.14 -24.14
C THR A 107 12.86 -12.22 -22.72
N CYS A 108 11.64 -12.74 -22.64
CA CYS A 108 11.10 -13.33 -21.42
C CYS A 108 12.02 -14.52 -21.11
N LYS A 109 13.17 -14.26 -20.48
CA LYS A 109 13.79 -15.23 -19.60
C LYS A 109 12.67 -15.65 -18.67
N SER A 110 12.26 -16.90 -18.83
CA SER A 110 11.21 -17.52 -18.05
C SER A 110 11.49 -17.24 -16.57
N TYR A 111 10.71 -16.33 -15.97
CA TYR A 111 10.59 -16.14 -14.52
C TYR A 111 9.87 -17.36 -13.90
N ALA A 112 10.28 -18.56 -14.29
CA ALA A 112 9.83 -19.84 -13.79
C ALA A 112 10.79 -20.41 -12.74
N ASP A 113 11.73 -19.59 -12.24
CA ASP A 113 12.74 -20.00 -11.24
C ASP A 113 12.76 -19.11 -9.98
N GLY A 114 11.62 -18.49 -9.65
CA GLY A 114 11.50 -17.52 -8.55
C GLY A 114 11.36 -18.17 -7.16
N LYS A 115 12.47 -18.71 -6.63
CA LYS A 115 12.68 -18.94 -5.19
C LYS A 115 12.80 -17.60 -4.44
N GLU A 116 11.73 -16.82 -4.33
CA GLU A 116 11.72 -15.68 -3.39
C GLU A 116 11.52 -16.23 -1.96
N GLU A 117 12.59 -16.23 -1.16
CA GLU A 117 12.52 -16.69 0.23
C GLU A 117 11.63 -15.72 1.05
N ILE A 118 10.47 -16.20 1.50
CA ILE A 118 9.55 -15.46 2.37
C ILE A 118 10.20 -15.34 3.76
N THR A 119 10.97 -14.29 3.96
CA THR A 119 11.75 -14.05 5.19
C THR A 119 11.30 -12.74 5.81
N ALA A 120 10.06 -12.68 6.31
CA ALA A 120 9.59 -11.51 7.05
C ALA A 120 10.25 -11.44 8.44
N LEU A 121 11.55 -11.13 8.44
CA LEU A 121 12.35 -10.81 9.61
C LEU A 121 12.04 -9.36 10.00
N TRP A 122 11.25 -9.20 11.06
CA TRP A 122 10.82 -7.90 11.58
C TRP A 122 11.14 -7.79 13.07
N PRO A 123 11.56 -6.61 13.56
CA PRO A 123 11.73 -6.40 14.98
C PRO A 123 10.37 -6.41 15.70
N GLU A 124 10.35 -6.77 16.98
CA GLU A 124 9.10 -6.82 17.75
C GLU A 124 8.50 -5.44 18.04
N ARG A 125 9.36 -4.44 18.27
CA ARG A 125 8.99 -3.06 18.52
C ARG A 125 10.17 -2.14 18.23
N ILE A 126 9.85 -0.93 17.79
CA ILE A 126 10.78 0.17 17.58
C ILE A 126 10.37 1.35 18.46
N SER A 127 11.32 1.90 19.22
CA SER A 127 11.08 2.88 20.29
C SER A 127 11.37 4.34 19.94
N TYR A 128 11.97 4.65 18.79
CA TYR A 128 12.50 6.00 18.51
C TYR A 128 11.47 7.06 18.07
N VAL A 129 10.18 6.74 17.99
CA VAL A 129 9.19 7.74 17.54
C VAL A 129 8.77 8.62 18.70
N THR A 130 9.33 9.83 18.73
CA THR A 130 8.77 10.95 19.50
C THR A 130 7.55 11.46 18.74
N PRO A 131 6.34 11.43 19.35
CA PRO A 131 5.16 11.98 18.71
C PRO A 131 5.40 13.44 18.33
N LEU A 132 5.11 13.80 17.07
CA LEU A 132 5.22 15.17 16.63
C LEU A 132 4.12 16.01 17.28
N GLU A 133 4.49 17.13 17.89
CA GLU A 133 3.53 18.18 18.22
C GLU A 133 3.18 18.93 16.93
N VAL A 134 1.97 18.68 16.43
CA VAL A 134 1.52 19.23 15.17
C VAL A 134 1.02 20.66 15.39
N LYS A 135 1.51 21.60 14.57
CA LYS A 135 0.95 22.95 14.53
C LYS A 135 -0.54 22.87 14.18
N LYS A 136 -1.39 23.49 14.99
CA LYS A 136 -2.85 23.45 14.82
C LYS A 136 -3.32 24.09 13.51
N LYS A 137 -2.56 25.06 12.99
CA LYS A 137 -2.79 25.72 11.70
C LYS A 137 -1.48 25.80 10.92
N TRP A 138 -1.60 25.67 9.60
CA TRP A 138 -0.48 25.80 8.68
C TRP A 138 -0.54 27.15 7.98
N GLU A 139 0.48 27.99 8.17
CA GLU A 139 0.49 29.40 7.71
C GLU A 139 1.47 29.65 6.53
N ASN A 140 2.28 28.66 6.13
CA ASN A 140 3.37 28.81 5.16
C ASN A 140 3.05 28.25 3.74
N GLU A 141 4.01 28.43 2.81
CA GLU A 141 4.13 27.97 1.40
C GLU A 141 2.83 27.57 0.67
N LYS A 142 2.54 26.28 0.51
CA LYS A 142 1.30 25.76 -0.11
C LYS A 142 0.61 24.74 0.79
N PHE A 143 1.34 23.72 1.24
CA PHE A 143 0.81 22.67 2.12
C PHE A 143 1.93 21.93 2.86
N ASN A 144 1.56 21.29 3.97
CA ASN A 144 2.43 20.42 4.76
C ASN A 144 1.89 18.99 4.76
N VAL A 145 2.77 18.01 4.68
CA VAL A 145 2.42 16.58 4.70
C VAL A 145 3.16 15.90 5.83
N ILE A 146 2.42 15.32 6.77
CA ILE A 146 2.96 14.63 7.93
C ILE A 146 2.63 13.14 7.80
N TYR A 147 3.67 12.32 7.86
CA TYR A 147 3.53 10.87 7.80
C TYR A 147 3.20 10.30 9.19
N ILE A 148 1.99 9.78 9.36
CA ILE A 148 1.56 9.16 10.64
C ILE A 148 2.03 7.71 10.72
N GLY A 149 2.10 7.03 9.59
CA GLY A 149 2.59 5.65 9.49
C GLY A 149 1.65 4.74 8.71
N HIS A 150 2.23 3.75 8.03
CA HIS A 150 1.57 2.88 7.07
C HIS A 150 0.98 3.68 5.92
N MET A 151 -0.35 3.75 5.79
CA MET A 151 -1.02 4.58 4.80
C MET A 151 -1.56 5.89 5.36
N SER A 152 -1.44 6.10 6.67
CA SER A 152 -2.04 7.24 7.36
C SER A 152 -1.18 8.48 7.17
N ILE A 153 -1.80 9.52 6.63
CA ILE A 153 -1.13 10.78 6.29
C ILE A 153 -2.04 11.94 6.68
N LEU A 154 -1.46 12.95 7.32
CA LEU A 154 -2.11 14.22 7.56
C LEU A 154 -1.57 15.24 6.56
N ILE A 155 -2.48 15.87 5.82
CA ILE A 155 -2.18 16.98 4.92
C ILE A 155 -2.78 18.23 5.53
N GLN A 156 -1.97 19.26 5.68
CA GLN A 156 -2.41 20.58 6.15
C GLN A 156 -2.29 21.56 5.00
N THR A 157 -3.41 22.11 4.57
CA THR A 157 -3.46 23.27 3.67
C THR A 157 -3.58 24.54 4.49
N LYS A 158 -3.60 25.70 3.85
CA LYS A 158 -3.80 26.99 4.55
C LYS A 158 -5.10 27.07 5.34
N LYS A 159 -6.13 26.33 4.92
CA LYS A 159 -7.46 26.39 5.53
C LYS A 159 -7.93 25.10 6.18
N PHE A 160 -7.45 23.95 5.70
CA PHE A 160 -8.05 22.65 6.04
C PHE A 160 -7.00 21.62 6.43
N ASN A 161 -7.35 20.78 7.40
CA ASN A 161 -6.63 19.56 7.73
C ASN A 161 -7.36 18.36 7.12
N ILE A 162 -6.65 17.60 6.30
CA ILE A 162 -7.16 16.44 5.57
C ILE A 162 -6.42 15.20 6.06
N LEU A 163 -7.15 14.21 6.54
CA LEU A 163 -6.60 12.96 7.04
C LEU A 163 -6.91 11.81 6.08
N ILE A 164 -5.87 11.17 5.54
CA ILE A 164 -6.01 10.06 4.60
C ILE A 164 -5.80 8.74 5.32
N ASP A 165 -6.68 7.77 5.07
CA ASP A 165 -6.61 6.38 5.56
C ASP A 165 -6.14 6.24 7.02
N PRO A 166 -6.85 6.86 7.99
CA PRO A 166 -6.38 6.92 9.37
C PRO A 166 -6.45 5.55 10.05
N VAL A 167 -5.29 5.11 10.51
CA VAL A 167 -5.08 3.92 11.34
C VAL A 167 -4.10 4.33 12.44
N LEU A 168 -4.62 4.66 13.62
CA LEU A 168 -3.82 5.01 14.81
C LEU A 168 -3.73 3.85 15.80
N CYS A 169 -4.54 2.80 15.63
CA CYS A 169 -4.53 1.65 16.51
C CYS A 169 -3.17 0.92 16.51
N ASN A 170 -2.88 0.27 17.64
CA ASN A 170 -1.67 -0.56 17.82
C ASN A 170 -1.81 -1.95 17.19
N ARG A 171 -3.01 -2.37 16.81
CA ARG A 171 -3.26 -3.68 16.20
C ARG A 171 -4.38 -3.57 15.16
N ILE A 172 -4.10 -4.06 13.96
CA ILE A 172 -5.07 -4.20 12.88
C ILE A 172 -5.63 -5.63 12.85
N GLY A 173 -6.93 -5.76 12.67
CA GLY A 173 -7.62 -7.06 12.60
C GLY A 173 -8.96 -7.06 13.32
N LEU A 174 -9.47 -8.27 13.57
CA LEU A 174 -10.79 -8.45 14.19
C LEU A 174 -10.72 -8.20 15.70
N PHE A 175 -11.66 -7.38 16.19
CA PHE A 175 -11.90 -7.11 17.62
C PHE A 175 -10.73 -6.55 18.43
N SER A 176 -9.75 -5.88 17.81
CA SER A 176 -8.55 -5.28 18.47
C SER A 176 -7.64 -6.25 19.24
N THR A 177 -8.03 -7.52 19.39
CA THR A 177 -7.31 -8.60 20.06
C THR A 177 -6.61 -9.52 19.08
N PHE A 178 -7.24 -9.83 17.94
CA PHE A 178 -6.67 -10.69 16.90
C PHE A 178 -6.17 -9.87 15.70
N GLY A 179 -4.98 -10.24 15.20
CA GLY A 179 -4.39 -9.65 14.00
C GLY A 179 -2.99 -9.08 14.22
N VAL A 180 -2.53 -8.25 13.29
CA VAL A 180 -1.14 -7.80 13.18
C VAL A 180 -0.89 -6.59 14.07
N ARG A 181 0.12 -6.68 14.93
CA ARG A 181 0.55 -5.59 15.81
C ARG A 181 1.45 -4.62 15.04
N ARG A 182 1.28 -3.34 15.35
CA ARG A 182 2.13 -2.24 14.91
C ARG A 182 3.53 -2.38 15.50
N VAL A 183 4.55 -2.29 14.67
CA VAL A 183 5.97 -2.39 15.09
C VAL A 183 6.51 -1.03 15.56
N ILE A 184 6.13 0.04 14.87
CA ILE A 184 6.53 1.42 15.16
C ILE A 184 5.30 2.26 15.52
N LYS A 185 5.35 3.02 16.62
CA LYS A 185 4.22 3.85 17.07
C LYS A 185 3.76 4.81 15.98
N ALA A 186 2.48 5.19 16.01
CA ALA A 186 1.97 6.24 15.13
C ALA A 186 2.74 7.55 15.38
N GLY A 187 3.06 8.26 14.30
CA GLY A 187 3.82 9.51 14.33
C GLY A 187 3.13 10.66 15.04
N ILE A 188 1.80 10.60 15.13
CA ILE A 188 0.96 11.54 15.86
C ILE A 188 -0.01 10.71 16.71
N THR A 189 -0.17 11.06 17.99
CA THR A 189 -1.18 10.46 18.86
C THR A 189 -2.55 11.05 18.56
N PHE A 190 -3.64 10.40 19.00
CA PHE A 190 -4.98 10.94 18.78
C PHE A 190 -5.15 12.31 19.46
N GLU A 191 -4.55 12.48 20.63
CA GLU A 191 -4.61 13.71 21.44
C GLU A 191 -3.89 14.87 20.75
N ASN A 192 -2.83 14.57 20.00
CA ASN A 192 -2.03 15.58 19.28
C ASN A 192 -2.51 15.84 17.84
N LEU A 193 -3.55 15.14 17.38
CA LEU A 193 -4.13 15.44 16.07
C LEU A 193 -4.79 16.82 16.09
N PRO A 194 -4.54 17.68 15.09
CA PRO A 194 -5.31 18.91 14.93
C PRO A 194 -6.78 18.57 14.61
N SER A 195 -7.65 19.58 14.64
CA SER A 195 -9.03 19.41 14.18
C SER A 195 -9.01 18.96 12.72
N ILE A 196 -9.74 17.88 12.40
CA ILE A 196 -9.77 17.29 11.06
C ILE A 196 -11.04 17.71 10.34
N ASP A 197 -10.91 18.34 9.18
CA ASP A 197 -12.05 18.79 8.37
C ASP A 197 -12.52 17.69 7.43
N PHE A 198 -11.57 17.00 6.79
CA PHE A 198 -11.85 15.95 5.81
C PHE A 198 -11.12 14.66 6.14
N ILE A 199 -11.82 13.54 5.95
CA ILE A 199 -11.23 12.20 6.02
C ILE A 199 -11.40 11.54 4.65
N LEU A 200 -10.28 11.14 4.04
CA LEU A 200 -10.28 10.44 2.75
C LEU A 200 -10.02 8.95 2.98
N LEU A 201 -10.93 8.10 2.50
CA LEU A 201 -10.81 6.65 2.61
C LEU A 201 -10.64 6.01 1.22
N SER A 202 -9.48 5.43 0.97
CA SER A 202 -9.13 4.82 -0.32
C SER A 202 -9.68 3.41 -0.47
N ASN A 203 -9.79 2.69 0.64
CA ASN A 203 -10.21 1.29 0.69
C ASN A 203 -10.89 0.95 2.04
N ASN A 204 -11.60 -0.17 2.10
CA ASN A 204 -12.28 -0.65 3.31
C ASN A 204 -11.43 -1.58 4.19
N ARG A 205 -10.15 -1.80 3.91
CA ARG A 205 -9.32 -2.77 4.64
C ARG A 205 -8.97 -2.29 6.06
N PHE A 206 -8.60 -3.20 6.95
CA PHE A 206 -8.23 -2.86 8.34
C PHE A 206 -7.02 -1.94 8.44
N ASP A 207 -6.10 -2.03 7.47
CA ASP A 207 -4.89 -1.24 7.40
C ASP A 207 -5.08 0.13 6.69
N THR A 208 -6.28 0.44 6.20
CA THR A 208 -6.63 1.77 5.66
C THR A 208 -7.77 2.45 6.39
N MET A 209 -8.61 1.69 7.12
CA MET A 209 -9.81 2.22 7.76
C MET A 209 -9.94 1.66 9.20
N ASP A 210 -9.52 2.46 10.17
CA ASP A 210 -9.72 2.16 11.60
C ASP A 210 -11.01 2.80 12.10
N ILE A 211 -12.08 1.99 12.16
CA ILE A 211 -13.42 2.44 12.57
C ILE A 211 -13.41 3.06 13.98
N SER A 212 -12.56 2.58 14.89
CA SER A 212 -12.48 3.13 16.25
C SER A 212 -11.91 4.55 16.23
N THR A 213 -10.80 4.74 15.51
CA THR A 213 -10.20 6.06 15.30
C THR A 213 -11.17 7.01 14.59
N LEU A 214 -11.81 6.55 13.52
CA LEU A 214 -12.79 7.35 12.77
C LEU A 214 -13.94 7.84 13.66
N LYS A 215 -14.51 6.97 14.51
CA LYS A 215 -15.59 7.36 15.44
C LYS A 215 -15.15 8.47 16.39
N LYS A 216 -13.94 8.38 16.93
CA LYS A 216 -13.40 9.39 17.85
C LYS A 216 -13.19 10.73 17.17
N ILE A 217 -12.63 10.74 15.95
CA ILE A 217 -12.41 11.97 15.18
C ILE A 217 -13.75 12.63 14.84
N ILE A 218 -14.72 11.86 14.34
CA ILE A 218 -16.02 12.39 13.92
C ILE A 218 -16.82 12.95 15.09
N PHE A 219 -16.75 12.32 16.26
CA PHE A 219 -17.38 12.85 17.46
C PHE A 219 -16.74 14.17 17.94
N ARG A 220 -15.42 14.33 17.75
CA ARG A 220 -14.66 15.51 18.17
C ARG A 220 -14.80 16.68 17.19
N ASP A 221 -14.70 16.40 15.89
CA ASP A 221 -14.46 17.42 14.85
C ASP A 221 -15.60 17.54 13.82
N ASN A 222 -16.56 16.61 13.82
CA ASN A 222 -17.64 16.54 12.82
C ASN A 222 -17.12 16.50 11.37
N SER A 223 -16.00 15.82 11.14
CA SER A 223 -15.32 15.77 9.84
C SER A 223 -16.19 15.20 8.72
N ILE A 224 -15.94 15.66 7.49
CA ILE A 224 -16.56 15.14 6.28
C ILE A 224 -15.77 13.92 5.80
N ILE A 225 -16.43 12.76 5.67
CA ILE A 225 -15.79 11.57 5.11
C ILE A 225 -16.03 11.49 3.60
N ILE A 226 -14.98 11.27 2.83
CA ILE A 226 -15.03 11.08 1.38
C ILE A 226 -14.41 9.72 1.04
N GLY A 227 -15.05 8.96 0.17
CA GLY A 227 -14.52 7.67 -0.27
C GLY A 227 -15.30 7.10 -1.43
N GLY A 228 -15.02 5.84 -1.76
CA GLY A 228 -15.64 5.19 -2.90
C GLY A 228 -17.10 4.83 -2.68
N MET A 229 -17.77 4.45 -3.76
CA MET A 229 -19.09 3.84 -3.71
C MET A 229 -19.16 2.72 -2.66
N ASN A 230 -20.31 2.62 -1.98
CA ASN A 230 -20.60 1.68 -0.89
C ASN A 230 -19.83 1.90 0.42
N ILE A 231 -19.05 2.99 0.58
CA ILE A 231 -18.41 3.37 1.86
C ILE A 231 -19.37 3.36 3.06
N ARG A 232 -20.61 3.83 2.88
CA ARG A 232 -21.63 3.88 3.94
C ARG A 232 -21.96 2.52 4.55
N ARG A 233 -21.70 1.41 3.86
CA ARG A 233 -21.92 0.06 4.42
C ARG A 233 -20.98 -0.26 5.58
N TYR A 234 -19.83 0.41 5.64
CA TYR A 234 -18.79 0.20 6.65
C TYR A 234 -18.84 1.24 7.77
N LEU A 235 -19.64 2.29 7.59
CA LEU A 235 -19.79 3.42 8.49
C LEU A 235 -21.24 3.49 8.98
N LEU A 236 -21.47 3.10 10.24
CA LEU A 236 -22.81 3.16 10.83
C LEU A 236 -23.34 4.61 10.82
N LYS A 237 -24.50 4.83 10.19
CA LYS A 237 -25.08 6.18 9.98
C LYS A 237 -25.16 7.04 11.25
N ARG A 238 -25.48 6.43 12.40
CA ARG A 238 -25.54 7.12 13.70
C ARG A 238 -24.19 7.70 14.15
N ASN A 239 -23.09 7.08 13.75
CA ASN A 239 -21.74 7.47 14.13
C ASN A 239 -21.05 8.35 13.07
N PHE A 240 -21.61 8.42 11.86
CA PHE A 240 -20.99 9.01 10.69
C PHE A 240 -22.05 9.72 9.83
N PRO A 241 -22.51 10.92 10.25
CA PRO A 241 -23.63 11.59 9.60
C PRO A 241 -23.28 12.13 8.21
N VAL A 242 -22.03 12.58 8.00
CA VAL A 242 -21.60 13.23 6.76
C VAL A 242 -20.58 12.36 6.01
N VAL A 243 -21.06 11.67 4.97
CA VAL A 243 -20.25 10.77 4.14
C VAL A 243 -20.56 11.01 2.66
N TYR A 244 -19.55 11.23 1.82
CA TYR A 244 -19.69 11.44 0.38
C TYR A 244 -19.08 10.27 -0.40
N PRO A 245 -19.90 9.29 -0.83
CA PRO A 245 -19.48 8.25 -1.76
C PRO A 245 -19.29 8.85 -3.15
N LEU A 246 -18.14 8.56 -3.78
CA LEU A 246 -17.81 8.97 -5.13
C LEU A 246 -17.56 7.73 -6.01
N ASN A 247 -17.95 7.86 -7.28
CA ASN A 247 -17.51 6.94 -8.33
C ASN A 247 -16.19 7.45 -8.93
N TRP A 248 -15.45 6.61 -9.67
CA TRP A 248 -14.25 7.06 -10.35
C TRP A 248 -14.56 8.18 -11.35
N PHE A 249 -13.63 9.14 -11.45
CA PHE A 249 -13.71 10.37 -12.24
C PHE A 249 -14.79 11.36 -11.80
N ASN A 250 -15.49 11.10 -10.68
CA ASN A 250 -16.31 12.09 -10.01
C ASN A 250 -15.47 12.89 -9.00
N ASN A 251 -15.99 14.05 -8.62
CA ASN A 251 -15.35 14.90 -7.64
C ASN A 251 -16.34 15.51 -6.65
N LEU A 252 -15.81 15.90 -5.49
CA LEU A 252 -16.46 16.79 -4.53
C LEU A 252 -15.67 18.11 -4.49
N LYS A 253 -16.37 19.23 -4.63
CA LYS A 253 -15.78 20.57 -4.46
C LYS A 253 -16.28 21.18 -3.16
N PHE A 254 -15.38 21.75 -2.39
CA PHE A 254 -15.68 22.46 -1.15
C PHE A 254 -14.74 23.66 -1.02
N GLU A 255 -15.31 24.87 -1.04
CA GLU A 255 -14.54 26.13 -1.14
C GLU A 255 -13.46 26.05 -2.23
N ASN A 256 -12.18 26.18 -1.84
CA ASN A 256 -11.02 26.13 -2.73
C ASN A 256 -10.51 24.70 -3.00
N LEU A 257 -10.99 23.68 -2.28
CA LEU A 257 -10.56 22.30 -2.44
C LEU A 257 -11.46 21.52 -3.40
N SER A 258 -10.83 20.73 -4.25
CA SER A 258 -11.49 19.73 -5.09
C SER A 258 -10.88 18.36 -4.82
N PHE A 259 -11.72 17.40 -4.47
CA PHE A 259 -11.35 16.00 -4.25
C PHE A 259 -11.87 15.17 -5.42
N TYR A 260 -10.97 14.73 -6.30
CA TYR A 260 -11.31 13.84 -7.41
C TYR A 260 -11.04 12.40 -6.98
N TYR A 261 -12.04 11.54 -7.16
CA TYR A 261 -11.88 10.11 -6.89
C TYR A 261 -11.48 9.40 -8.17
N LEU A 262 -10.37 8.68 -8.15
CA LEU A 262 -9.72 8.13 -9.34
C LEU A 262 -9.52 6.61 -9.21
N PRO A 263 -9.28 5.89 -10.30
CA PRO A 263 -9.09 4.43 -10.23
C PRO A 263 -7.85 4.01 -9.43
N THR A 264 -7.92 2.84 -8.82
CA THR A 264 -6.76 2.16 -8.20
C THR A 264 -6.86 0.66 -8.49
N LEU A 265 -5.71 0.00 -8.66
CA LEU A 265 -5.65 -1.43 -8.93
C LEU A 265 -5.46 -2.22 -7.63
N THR A 266 -6.55 -2.59 -6.98
CA THR A 266 -6.49 -3.35 -5.72
C THR A 266 -7.77 -4.12 -5.45
N ASN A 267 -7.74 -4.96 -4.42
CA ASN A 267 -8.95 -5.59 -3.90
C ASN A 267 -9.53 -4.80 -2.73
N SER A 268 -10.84 -4.89 -2.53
CA SER A 268 -11.49 -4.42 -1.31
C SER A 268 -12.09 -5.60 -0.57
N HIS A 269 -11.84 -5.68 0.73
CA HIS A 269 -12.44 -6.66 1.64
C HIS A 269 -12.08 -6.31 3.08
N ARG A 270 -13.04 -6.46 3.98
CA ARG A 270 -12.86 -6.37 5.43
C ARG A 270 -13.38 -7.62 6.13
N TYR A 271 -14.46 -8.19 5.62
CA TYR A 271 -15.13 -9.35 6.16
C TYR A 271 -15.09 -10.52 5.17
N LEU A 272 -15.60 -11.68 5.58
CA LEU A 272 -15.58 -12.89 4.73
C LEU A 272 -16.43 -12.73 3.46
N PHE A 273 -17.48 -11.93 3.50
CA PHE A 273 -18.52 -11.86 2.46
C PHE A 273 -18.64 -10.49 1.77
N ASP A 274 -17.66 -9.60 1.91
CA ASP A 274 -17.71 -8.22 1.40
C ASP A 274 -16.68 -7.92 0.31
N LYS A 275 -16.14 -8.97 -0.31
CA LYS A 275 -15.11 -8.84 -1.34
C LYS A 275 -15.61 -7.99 -2.52
N ASN A 276 -14.85 -6.96 -2.86
CA ASN A 276 -15.10 -6.02 -3.96
C ASN A 276 -16.43 -5.26 -3.86
N VAL A 277 -17.05 -5.21 -2.67
CA VAL A 277 -18.29 -4.44 -2.44
C VAL A 277 -17.98 -2.95 -2.31
N TYR A 278 -16.93 -2.58 -1.57
CA TYR A 278 -16.42 -1.20 -1.56
C TYR A 278 -15.72 -0.92 -2.88
N LEU A 279 -15.96 0.22 -3.54
CA LEU A 279 -15.19 0.63 -4.70
C LEU A 279 -13.86 1.24 -4.22
N PRO A 280 -12.69 0.57 -4.35
CA PRO A 280 -11.43 1.19 -3.96
C PRO A 280 -11.01 2.24 -5.00
N GLY A 281 -10.18 3.20 -4.59
CA GLY A 281 -9.75 4.28 -5.48
C GLY A 281 -8.57 5.07 -4.94
N SER A 282 -8.06 5.94 -5.80
CA SER A 282 -7.06 6.95 -5.52
C SER A 282 -7.73 8.33 -5.39
N PHE A 283 -7.00 9.32 -4.88
CA PHE A 283 -7.47 10.70 -4.77
C PHE A 283 -6.52 11.64 -5.48
N LEU A 284 -7.06 12.60 -6.23
CA LEU A 284 -6.38 13.86 -6.52
C LEU A 284 -7.02 14.94 -5.66
N ILE A 285 -6.22 15.58 -4.82
CA ILE A 285 -6.59 16.77 -4.05
C ILE A 285 -6.02 17.96 -4.81
N TYR A 286 -6.89 18.87 -5.21
CA TYR A 286 -6.49 20.09 -5.90
C TYR A 286 -6.96 21.31 -5.11
N ASP A 287 -6.02 22.16 -4.70
CA ASP A 287 -6.32 23.44 -4.08
C ASP A 287 -6.22 24.54 -5.15
N THR A 288 -7.38 25.09 -5.53
CA THR A 288 -7.49 26.17 -6.51
C THR A 288 -6.88 27.49 -6.02
N PHE A 289 -6.79 27.71 -4.70
CA PHE A 289 -6.24 28.94 -4.12
C PHE A 289 -4.71 28.99 -4.27
N THR A 290 -4.03 27.91 -3.91
CA THR A 290 -2.56 27.81 -4.03
C THR A 290 -2.10 27.18 -5.35
N LYS A 291 -3.04 26.72 -6.19
CA LYS A 291 -2.79 25.88 -7.37
C LYS A 291 -1.91 24.67 -7.03
N SER A 292 -2.17 24.05 -5.88
CA SER A 292 -1.40 22.89 -5.43
C SER A 292 -2.14 21.59 -5.73
N SER A 293 -1.38 20.54 -6.05
CA SER A 293 -1.92 19.24 -6.46
C SER A 293 -1.23 18.10 -5.74
N ILE A 294 -2.03 17.28 -5.04
CA ILE A 294 -1.55 16.12 -4.30
C ILE A 294 -2.29 14.89 -4.80
N PHE A 295 -1.58 13.91 -5.33
CA PHE A 295 -2.12 12.63 -5.74
C PHE A 295 -1.80 11.55 -4.72
N TYR A 296 -2.82 10.83 -4.26
CA TYR A 296 -2.68 9.69 -3.37
C TYR A 296 -3.22 8.44 -4.05
N SER A 297 -2.34 7.46 -4.32
CA SER A 297 -2.68 6.29 -5.14
C SER A 297 -3.52 5.22 -4.44
N GLY A 298 -3.67 5.28 -3.12
CA GLY A 298 -4.15 4.15 -2.31
C GLY A 298 -3.20 2.96 -2.35
N HIS A 299 -3.60 1.80 -1.83
CA HIS A 299 -2.83 0.55 -1.95
C HIS A 299 -2.96 -0.06 -3.36
N SER A 300 -2.41 0.62 -4.38
CA SER A 300 -2.49 0.18 -5.77
C SER A 300 -1.37 -0.79 -6.17
N ALA A 301 -1.67 -1.71 -7.08
CA ALA A 301 -0.69 -2.30 -7.98
C ALA A 301 -0.37 -1.38 -9.16
N TYR A 302 0.70 -1.70 -9.88
CA TYR A 302 1.07 -0.99 -11.08
C TYR A 302 0.41 -1.56 -12.34
N SER A 303 -0.02 -0.66 -13.22
CA SER A 303 -0.56 -0.94 -14.55
C SER A 303 -0.62 0.38 -15.32
N ASN A 304 -0.85 0.33 -16.65
CA ASN A 304 -0.99 1.50 -17.53
C ASN A 304 -2.13 2.45 -17.11
N HIS A 305 -2.98 2.10 -16.14
CA HIS A 305 -3.98 3.00 -15.57
C HIS A 305 -3.38 4.32 -15.03
N PHE A 306 -2.12 4.36 -14.60
CA PHE A 306 -1.47 5.62 -14.20
C PHE A 306 -1.32 6.61 -15.37
N LEU A 307 -1.11 6.12 -16.59
CA LEU A 307 -1.10 6.97 -17.79
C LEU A 307 -2.50 7.52 -18.07
N GLN A 308 -3.55 6.71 -17.89
CA GLN A 308 -4.94 7.18 -18.03
C GLN A 308 -5.27 8.26 -16.98
N ILE A 309 -4.84 8.05 -15.73
CA ILE A 309 -4.94 9.04 -14.67
C ILE A 309 -4.19 10.30 -15.07
N LYS A 310 -2.96 10.19 -15.59
CA LYS A 310 -2.19 11.35 -16.05
C LYS A 310 -2.95 12.17 -17.10
N HIS A 311 -3.54 11.52 -18.10
CA HIS A 311 -4.33 12.21 -19.13
C HIS A 311 -5.51 12.97 -18.53
N TYR A 312 -6.25 12.36 -17.60
CA TYR A 312 -7.36 13.02 -16.91
C TYR A 312 -6.89 14.19 -16.02
N VAL A 313 -5.84 13.96 -15.22
CA VAL A 313 -5.28 14.97 -14.31
C VAL A 313 -4.74 16.17 -15.07
N ASN A 314 -4.14 15.98 -16.25
CA ASN A 314 -3.66 17.07 -17.10
C ASN A 314 -4.74 18.07 -17.48
N ALA A 315 -5.99 17.62 -17.68
CA ALA A 315 -7.10 18.52 -17.96
C ALA A 315 -7.47 19.38 -16.73
N ILE A 316 -7.26 18.86 -15.52
CA ILE A 316 -7.57 19.56 -14.25
C ILE A 316 -6.48 20.56 -13.91
N ILE A 317 -5.21 20.14 -13.94
CA ILE A 317 -4.07 20.97 -13.54
C ILE A 317 -3.43 21.70 -14.73
N LYS A 318 -4.11 21.77 -15.88
CA LYS A 318 -3.70 22.51 -17.10
C LYS A 318 -2.30 22.14 -17.60
N ASN A 319 -2.04 20.84 -17.73
CA ASN A 319 -0.74 20.26 -18.15
C ASN A 319 0.45 20.59 -17.24
N GLU A 320 0.21 21.12 -16.04
CA GLU A 320 1.26 21.24 -15.03
C GLU A 320 1.68 19.86 -14.48
N LYS A 321 2.77 19.85 -13.71
CA LYS A 321 3.22 18.67 -12.97
C LYS A 321 2.48 18.58 -11.64
N ILE A 322 2.13 17.35 -11.23
CA ILE A 322 1.57 17.10 -9.90
C ILE A 322 2.62 17.49 -8.85
N ASP A 323 2.29 18.34 -7.87
CA ASP A 323 3.29 18.80 -6.90
C ASP A 323 3.80 17.64 -6.03
N LEU A 324 2.90 16.79 -5.57
CA LEU A 324 3.24 15.62 -4.76
C LEU A 324 2.41 14.39 -5.15
N SER A 325 3.08 13.26 -5.36
CA SER A 325 2.42 11.95 -5.50
C SER A 325 2.83 11.00 -4.39
N ILE A 326 1.86 10.32 -3.79
CA ILE A 326 2.06 9.42 -2.65
C ILE A 326 1.76 7.98 -3.09
N PHE A 327 2.76 7.11 -2.95
CA PHE A 327 2.73 5.73 -3.44
C PHE A 327 3.04 4.71 -2.34
N PRO A 328 2.29 3.60 -2.25
CA PRO A 328 2.68 2.48 -1.42
C PRO A 328 3.96 1.84 -1.98
N ILE A 329 4.85 1.38 -1.10
CA ILE A 329 6.06 0.64 -1.47
C ILE A 329 6.16 -0.72 -0.75
N GLY A 330 5.26 -1.01 0.19
CA GLY A 330 5.23 -2.26 0.97
C GLY A 330 4.17 -3.26 0.50
N ILE A 331 4.14 -4.43 1.16
CA ILE A 331 3.19 -5.54 0.91
C ILE A 331 3.29 -6.07 -0.53
N TYR A 332 4.50 -6.08 -1.08
CA TYR A 332 4.73 -6.47 -2.47
C TYR A 332 5.27 -7.90 -2.60
N LYS A 333 5.77 -8.52 -1.51
CA LYS A 333 6.28 -9.90 -1.52
C LYS A 333 5.31 -10.90 -0.87
N PRO A 334 5.20 -12.12 -1.42
CA PRO A 334 5.88 -12.58 -2.63
C PRO A 334 5.20 -12.06 -3.92
N ARG A 335 6.00 -11.72 -4.95
CA ARG A 335 5.50 -10.99 -6.13
C ARG A 335 4.41 -11.75 -6.88
N HIS A 336 4.51 -13.07 -6.98
CA HIS A 336 3.53 -13.89 -7.71
C HIS A 336 2.10 -13.83 -7.13
N ILE A 337 1.97 -13.44 -5.87
CA ILE A 337 0.69 -13.22 -5.16
C ILE A 337 0.28 -11.74 -5.26
N TYR A 338 1.20 -10.83 -4.95
CA TYR A 338 0.86 -9.43 -4.70
C TYR A 338 0.93 -8.49 -5.91
N ARG A 339 1.60 -8.86 -7.00
CA ARG A 339 1.79 -7.99 -8.18
C ARG A 339 0.49 -7.43 -8.79
N ASN A 340 -0.65 -8.08 -8.56
CA ASN A 340 -1.95 -7.66 -9.07
C ASN A 340 -2.72 -6.74 -8.10
N PHE A 341 -2.16 -6.44 -6.93
CA PHE A 341 -2.82 -5.66 -5.87
C PHE A 341 -1.90 -4.62 -5.23
N HIS A 342 -0.58 -4.82 -5.26
CA HIS A 342 0.41 -3.95 -4.63
C HIS A 342 1.62 -3.76 -5.55
N MET A 343 2.03 -2.51 -5.70
CA MET A 343 3.22 -2.14 -6.45
C MET A 343 4.49 -2.45 -5.64
N SER A 344 5.59 -2.77 -6.32
CA SER A 344 6.91 -2.78 -5.72
C SER A 344 7.52 -1.36 -5.63
N PRO A 345 8.60 -1.16 -4.88
CA PRO A 345 9.34 0.12 -4.88
C PRO A 345 9.73 0.62 -6.28
N LYS A 346 10.19 -0.28 -7.16
CA LYS A 346 10.52 0.05 -8.56
C LYS A 346 9.29 0.48 -9.37
N GLU A 347 8.16 -0.17 -9.15
CA GLU A 347 6.89 0.17 -9.80
C GLU A 347 6.32 1.50 -9.27
N ALA A 348 6.55 1.84 -8.01
CA ALA A 348 6.24 3.15 -7.45
C ALA A 348 7.07 4.25 -8.12
N LEU A 349 8.38 4.04 -8.31
CA LEU A 349 9.25 4.95 -9.06
C LEU A 349 8.81 5.11 -10.52
N ARG A 350 8.38 4.02 -11.17
CA ARG A 350 7.78 4.10 -12.51
C ARG A 350 6.50 4.94 -12.52
N SER A 351 5.63 4.77 -11.52
CA SER A 351 4.39 5.55 -11.36
C SER A 351 4.67 7.05 -11.16
N HIS A 352 5.75 7.40 -10.45
CA HIS A 352 6.21 8.79 -10.31
C HIS A 352 6.48 9.43 -11.67
N PHE A 353 7.16 8.72 -12.58
CA PHE A 353 7.44 9.20 -13.93
C PHE A 353 6.18 9.26 -14.80
N ASP A 354 5.35 8.22 -14.79
CA ASP A 354 4.13 8.14 -15.60
C ASP A 354 3.16 9.28 -15.26
N LEU A 355 3.09 9.69 -13.98
CA LEU A 355 2.27 10.80 -13.53
C LEU A 355 2.94 12.17 -13.69
N ASN A 356 4.22 12.22 -14.09
CA ASN A 356 5.04 13.43 -14.20
C ASN A 356 4.98 14.27 -12.91
N SER A 357 5.30 13.64 -11.79
CA SER A 357 5.24 14.25 -10.46
C SER A 357 6.49 15.12 -10.21
N LYS A 358 6.36 16.25 -9.51
CA LYS A 358 7.50 17.08 -9.08
C LYS A 358 8.24 16.40 -7.92
N ALA A 359 7.49 15.82 -6.99
CA ALA A 359 7.99 15.04 -5.88
C ALA A 359 7.10 13.85 -5.55
N SER A 360 7.65 12.85 -4.86
CA SER A 360 6.94 11.67 -4.38
C SER A 360 7.31 11.22 -2.99
N ILE A 361 6.34 10.63 -2.28
CA ILE A 361 6.55 9.98 -0.97
C ILE A 361 6.21 8.49 -1.06
N GLY A 362 7.13 7.66 -0.59
CA GLY A 362 6.92 6.23 -0.41
C GLY A 362 6.31 5.93 0.96
N VAL A 363 5.18 5.23 0.99
CA VAL A 363 4.42 4.89 2.21
C VAL A 363 4.04 3.41 2.26
N GLY A 364 3.35 2.95 3.29
CA GLY A 364 2.81 1.58 3.37
C GLY A 364 3.85 0.49 3.70
N ALA A 365 5.06 0.87 4.12
CA ALA A 365 6.11 -0.03 4.57
C ALA A 365 6.49 0.22 6.05
N ASP A 366 7.18 -0.75 6.66
CA ASP A 366 7.86 -0.64 7.96
C ASP A 366 6.98 -0.31 9.18
N VAL A 367 5.66 -0.45 9.06
CA VAL A 367 4.73 -0.22 10.19
C VAL A 367 4.00 -1.47 10.64
N PHE A 368 3.47 -2.26 9.71
CA PHE A 368 2.81 -3.53 9.98
C PHE A 368 3.45 -4.62 9.11
N CYS A 369 3.76 -5.77 9.71
CA CYS A 369 4.30 -6.94 9.01
C CYS A 369 3.17 -7.65 8.23
N LEU A 370 2.77 -7.04 7.09
CA LEU A 370 1.67 -7.49 6.24
C LEU A 370 2.13 -8.29 5.02
N GLY A 371 3.32 -7.98 4.50
CA GLY A 371 3.92 -8.66 3.35
C GLY A 371 4.95 -9.73 3.72
N GLY A 372 5.70 -10.17 2.73
CA GLY A 372 6.78 -11.16 2.84
C GLY A 372 8.18 -10.55 2.93
N GLU A 373 8.30 -9.25 2.64
CA GLU A 373 9.54 -8.47 2.71
C GLU A 373 10.08 -8.35 4.15
N LYS A 374 11.41 -8.22 4.29
CA LYS A 374 12.05 -7.88 5.56
C LYS A 374 11.77 -6.43 5.95
N TYR A 375 11.94 -6.13 7.23
CA TYR A 375 11.93 -4.74 7.70
C TYR A 375 13.00 -3.91 6.96
N LYS A 376 12.67 -2.69 6.53
CA LYS A 376 13.46 -1.76 5.70
C LYS A 376 13.78 -2.21 4.27
N GLU A 377 13.38 -3.41 3.87
CA GLU A 377 13.69 -3.92 2.53
C GLU A 377 13.05 -3.05 1.44
N ALA A 378 11.80 -2.65 1.63
CA ALA A 378 11.09 -1.79 0.68
C ALA A 378 11.73 -0.41 0.51
N THR A 379 12.19 0.20 1.61
CA THR A 379 12.83 1.52 1.59
C THR A 379 14.20 1.45 0.93
N THR A 380 14.98 0.41 1.24
CA THR A 380 16.30 0.18 0.61
C THR A 380 16.15 -0.12 -0.88
N GLU A 381 15.20 -0.97 -1.29
CA GLU A 381 14.94 -1.22 -2.72
C GLU A 381 14.51 0.05 -3.48
N LEU A 382 13.84 1.01 -2.82
CA LEU A 382 13.51 2.30 -3.43
C LEU A 382 14.76 3.17 -3.59
N GLU A 383 15.59 3.27 -2.55
CA GLU A 383 16.86 4.01 -2.55
C GLU A 383 17.78 3.51 -3.67
N ASP A 384 17.98 2.19 -3.76
CA ASP A 384 18.78 1.56 -4.82
C ASP A 384 18.25 1.89 -6.22
N ALA A 385 16.92 1.88 -6.40
CA ALA A 385 16.29 2.20 -7.68
C ALA A 385 16.47 3.68 -8.05
N LEU A 386 16.42 4.59 -7.06
CA LEU A 386 16.65 6.01 -7.26
C LEU A 386 18.11 6.26 -7.64
N ASP A 387 19.06 5.71 -6.89
CA ASP A 387 20.49 5.87 -7.15
C ASP A 387 20.86 5.39 -8.55
N PHE A 388 20.35 4.23 -8.96
CA PHE A 388 20.53 3.70 -10.31
C PHE A 388 20.07 4.70 -11.38
N HIS A 389 18.83 5.21 -11.28
CA HIS A 389 18.29 6.14 -12.27
C HIS A 389 18.98 7.51 -12.26
N GLN A 390 19.36 8.02 -11.09
CA GLN A 390 20.04 9.30 -10.96
C GLN A 390 21.44 9.25 -11.57
N ASN A 391 22.14 8.13 -11.41
CA ASN A 391 23.45 7.90 -12.02
C ASN A 391 23.36 7.75 -13.55
N GLU A 392 22.38 6.98 -14.06
CA GLU A 392 22.19 6.82 -15.50
C GLU A 392 21.75 8.11 -16.21
N LYS A 393 20.81 8.87 -15.62
CA LYS A 393 20.21 10.05 -16.27
C LYS A 393 20.88 11.37 -15.88
N LYS A 394 21.84 11.35 -14.95
CA LYS A 394 22.50 12.55 -14.38
C LYS A 394 21.48 13.62 -13.92
N LYS A 395 20.36 13.17 -13.36
CA LYS A 395 19.24 14.04 -12.97
C LYS A 395 18.71 13.65 -11.61
N LYS A 396 18.59 14.62 -10.71
CA LYS A 396 17.99 14.42 -9.39
C LYS A 396 16.50 14.07 -9.51
N ILE A 397 16.08 13.06 -8.76
CA ILE A 397 14.67 12.64 -8.63
C ILE A 397 14.25 12.93 -7.20
N ASN A 398 13.16 13.70 -7.03
CA ASN A 398 12.62 13.99 -5.71
C ASN A 398 11.62 12.91 -5.30
N PHE A 399 12.11 11.76 -4.83
CA PHE A 399 11.27 10.70 -4.27
C PHE A 399 11.93 10.27 -2.95
N PHE A 400 11.21 10.39 -1.85
CA PHE A 400 11.75 10.10 -0.52
C PHE A 400 10.79 9.22 0.28
N THR A 401 11.30 8.63 1.35
CA THR A 401 10.52 7.94 2.37
C THR A 401 10.54 8.80 3.64
N LEU A 402 9.51 8.65 4.47
CA LEU A 402 9.43 9.36 5.75
C LEU A 402 9.32 8.34 6.88
N GLN A 403 9.89 8.68 8.02
CA GLN A 403 9.63 7.98 9.27
C GLN A 403 8.33 8.51 9.90
N PRO A 404 7.54 7.67 10.60
CA PRO A 404 6.38 8.14 11.34
C PRO A 404 6.74 9.32 12.24
N GLY A 405 6.03 10.45 12.08
CA GLY A 405 6.26 11.70 12.80
C GLY A 405 7.08 12.73 12.03
N GLN A 406 7.65 12.37 10.87
CA GLN A 406 8.31 13.33 9.99
C GLN A 406 7.30 14.05 9.08
N SER A 407 7.67 15.24 8.66
CA SER A 407 6.88 16.09 7.77
C SER A 407 7.71 16.64 6.63
N ILE A 408 7.05 16.92 5.51
CA ILE A 408 7.61 17.70 4.42
C ILE A 408 6.66 18.84 4.02
N THR A 409 7.25 19.99 3.69
CA THR A 409 6.55 21.21 3.31
C THR A 409 6.79 21.52 1.83
N PHE A 410 5.78 22.06 1.15
CA PHE A 410 5.76 22.45 -0.26
C PHE A 410 5.08 23.80 -0.47
#